data_AF-A0A7G8WCJ8-F1
#
_entry.id   AF-A0A7G8WCJ8-F1
#
_cell.length_a   1.000
_cell.length_b   1.000
_cell.length_c   1.000
_cell.angle_alpha   90.00
_cell.angle_beta   90.00
_cell.angle_gamma   90.00
#
_symmetry.space_group_name_H-M   'P 1'
#
loop_
_entity.id
_entity.type
_entity.pdbx_description
1 polymer ?
#
loop_
_entity_poly.entity_id
_entity_poly.type
_entity_poly.pdbx_seq_one_letter_code
_entity_poly.pdbx_strand_id
1 'polypeptide(L)'
;MSKLNLDVRDNYEYFQELSYEEKNLVTNPIVLEEKKNNKDWLKQSVKIDHSTINENITLIVEKKQSLYKYGIKLHCPNFTEKPYFRFDSDGPAHRNKTELPLSEQIITTPHFNTYDEKGQEFAYKSKTLKSEKDAQAIIDNLDFGISHFFQETNIKTKGKTEYPEIKVNEPELFEIEPKTDPLNGIDFLD
;
A
#
# COMPACT_ATOMS: atom_id res chain seq x y z
N MET A 1 -20.13 -8.64 -14.29
CA MET A 1 -19.76 -9.67 -13.29
C MET A 1 -18.29 -9.47 -12.95
N SER A 2 -17.89 -9.58 -11.67
CA SER A 2 -16.47 -9.72 -11.33
C SER A 2 -15.99 -10.97 -12.05
N LYS A 3 -15.02 -10.83 -12.95
CA LYS A 3 -14.45 -11.98 -13.66
C LYS A 3 -13.65 -12.78 -12.63
N LEU A 4 -13.93 -14.07 -12.50
CA LEU A 4 -13.13 -14.97 -11.66
C LEU A 4 -11.68 -14.96 -12.14
N ASN A 5 -10.75 -14.96 -11.20
CA ASN A 5 -9.33 -15.15 -11.49
C ASN A 5 -9.05 -16.65 -11.58
N LEU A 6 -8.94 -17.17 -12.81
CA LEU A 6 -8.72 -18.59 -13.05
C LEU A 6 -7.33 -19.04 -12.59
N ASP A 7 -6.33 -18.17 -12.68
CA ASP A 7 -4.97 -18.47 -12.24
C ASP A 7 -4.94 -18.79 -10.73
N VAL A 8 -5.68 -18.01 -9.93
CA VAL A 8 -5.84 -18.25 -8.49
C VAL A 8 -6.68 -19.48 -8.20
N ARG A 9 -7.83 -19.64 -8.86
CA ARG A 9 -8.71 -20.79 -8.65
C ARG A 9 -7.99 -22.11 -8.92
N ASP A 10 -7.24 -22.16 -10.01
CA ASP A 10 -6.60 -23.40 -10.48
C ASP A 10 -5.29 -23.69 -9.72
N ASN A 11 -4.73 -22.71 -9.00
CA ASN A 11 -3.47 -22.83 -8.26
C ASN A 11 -3.57 -22.22 -6.84
N TYR A 12 -4.65 -22.48 -6.12
CA TYR A 12 -4.94 -21.78 -4.87
C TYR A 12 -3.89 -22.01 -3.77
N GLU A 13 -3.35 -23.23 -3.66
CA GLU A 13 -2.28 -23.54 -2.69
C GLU A 13 -1.03 -22.71 -2.97
N TYR A 14 -0.62 -22.64 -4.24
CA TYR A 14 0.49 -21.80 -4.67
C TYR A 14 0.23 -20.31 -4.39
N PHE A 15 -0.99 -19.84 -4.61
CA PHE A 15 -1.40 -18.48 -4.27
C PHE A 15 -1.35 -18.19 -2.76
N GLN A 16 -1.76 -19.15 -1.92
CA GLN A 16 -1.66 -19.02 -0.46
C GLN A 16 -0.20 -18.90 -0.04
N GLU A 17 0.67 -19.78 -0.57
CA GLU A 17 2.11 -19.73 -0.34
C GLU A 17 2.67 -18.36 -0.78
N LEU A 18 2.41 -17.98 -2.03
CA LEU A 18 2.81 -16.70 -2.63
C LEU A 18 2.33 -15.50 -1.82
N SER A 19 1.21 -15.58 -1.10
CA SER A 19 0.65 -14.45 -0.35
C SER A 19 1.17 -14.36 1.08
N TYR A 20 1.34 -15.49 1.78
CA TYR A 20 1.51 -15.50 3.23
C TYR A 20 2.83 -16.11 3.73
N GLU A 21 3.56 -16.84 2.90
CA GLU A 21 4.90 -17.29 3.26
C GLU A 21 5.91 -16.14 3.24
N GLU A 22 7.05 -16.36 3.89
CA GLU A 22 8.04 -15.32 4.12
C GLU A 22 8.56 -14.73 2.80
N LYS A 23 8.57 -13.40 2.74
CA LYS A 23 9.17 -12.60 1.67
C LYS A 23 10.22 -11.66 2.26
N ASN A 24 11.21 -11.30 1.48
CA ASN A 24 12.32 -10.46 1.90
C ASN A 24 12.48 -9.25 0.98
N LEU A 25 12.30 -8.06 1.57
CA LEU A 25 12.62 -6.80 0.94
C LEU A 25 14.12 -6.52 1.09
N VAL A 26 14.82 -6.45 -0.05
CA VAL A 26 16.24 -6.10 -0.11
C VAL A 26 16.44 -4.58 -0.18
N THR A 27 15.59 -3.88 -0.94
CA THR A 27 15.69 -2.43 -1.16
C THR A 27 15.03 -1.66 -0.02
N ASN A 28 15.83 -1.06 0.86
CA ASN A 28 15.39 -0.18 1.93
C ASN A 28 16.40 0.99 2.06
N PRO A 29 15.98 2.27 2.01
CA PRO A 29 14.60 2.79 1.99
C PRO A 29 13.87 2.61 0.65
N ILE A 30 12.53 2.59 0.70
CA ILE A 30 11.66 2.70 -0.47
C ILE A 30 11.44 4.19 -0.75
N VAL A 31 12.03 4.69 -1.83
CA VAL A 31 11.94 6.11 -2.22
C VAL A 31 10.79 6.29 -3.21
N LEU A 32 9.77 7.06 -2.85
CA LEU A 32 8.62 7.38 -3.70
C LEU A 32 8.93 8.57 -4.61
N GLU A 33 8.61 8.44 -5.90
CA GLU A 33 8.82 9.45 -6.94
C GLU A 33 7.51 9.80 -7.66
N GLU A 34 7.42 11.00 -8.23
CA GLU A 34 6.25 11.41 -9.02
C GLU A 34 5.97 10.48 -10.20
N LYS A 35 4.71 10.10 -10.39
CA LYS A 35 4.31 9.35 -11.58
C LYS A 35 4.37 10.26 -12.80
N LYS A 36 5.09 9.83 -13.84
CA LYS A 36 5.21 10.54 -15.13
C LYS A 36 3.86 11.01 -15.72
N ASN A 37 2.82 10.19 -15.58
CA ASN A 37 1.50 10.45 -16.17
C ASN A 37 0.49 11.08 -15.20
N ASN A 38 0.83 11.21 -13.92
CA ASN A 38 -0.04 11.78 -12.90
C ASN A 38 0.78 12.31 -11.73
N LYS A 39 1.17 13.58 -11.79
CA LYS A 39 2.04 14.20 -10.79
C LYS A 39 1.40 14.28 -9.40
N ASP A 40 0.07 14.21 -9.27
CA ASP A 40 -0.60 14.19 -7.95
C ASP A 40 -0.30 12.92 -7.14
N TRP A 41 0.33 11.93 -7.77
CA TRP A 41 0.66 10.65 -7.18
C TRP A 41 2.15 10.37 -7.23
N LEU A 42 2.64 9.88 -6.11
CA LEU A 42 3.95 9.29 -5.97
C LEU A 42 3.84 7.77 -6.09
N LYS A 43 4.88 7.13 -6.61
CA LYS A 43 4.95 5.68 -6.78
C LYS A 43 6.38 5.19 -6.65
N GLN A 44 6.52 3.98 -6.11
CA GLN A 44 7.69 3.16 -6.30
C GLN A 44 7.29 1.70 -6.56
N SER A 45 8.14 0.97 -7.27
CA SER A 45 8.01 -0.47 -7.47
C SER A 45 9.35 -1.13 -7.18
N VAL A 46 9.38 -1.99 -6.16
CA VAL A 46 10.58 -2.70 -5.73
C VAL A 46 10.37 -4.19 -5.83
N LYS A 47 11.44 -4.92 -6.16
CA LYS A 47 11.42 -6.39 -6.16
C LYS A 47 11.46 -6.91 -4.72
N ILE A 48 10.82 -8.05 -4.51
CA ILE A 48 10.82 -8.79 -3.25
C ILE A 48 11.15 -10.24 -3.54
N ASP A 49 12.00 -10.83 -2.72
CA ASP A 49 12.37 -12.23 -2.85
C ASP A 49 11.44 -13.09 -1.99
N HIS A 50 10.90 -14.18 -2.54
CA HIS A 50 10.16 -15.16 -1.73
C HIS A 50 11.13 -16.18 -1.12
N SER A 51 10.82 -16.67 0.08
CA SER A 51 11.64 -17.67 0.77
C SER A 51 11.65 -19.04 0.06
N THR A 52 10.54 -19.40 -0.59
CA THR A 52 10.35 -20.72 -1.22
C THR A 52 10.09 -20.68 -2.73
N ILE A 53 9.65 -19.54 -3.27
CA ILE A 53 9.16 -19.40 -4.66
C ILE A 53 10.13 -18.53 -5.46
N ASN A 54 10.66 -19.05 -6.56
CA ASN A 54 11.53 -18.27 -7.42
C ASN A 54 10.73 -17.51 -8.49
N GLU A 55 10.02 -16.46 -8.07
CA GLU A 55 9.22 -15.61 -8.96
C GLU A 55 9.57 -14.13 -8.86
N ASN A 56 9.23 -13.38 -9.91
CA ASN A 56 9.40 -11.93 -9.94
C ASN A 56 8.24 -11.23 -9.22
N ILE A 57 8.28 -11.20 -7.89
CA ILE A 57 7.30 -10.48 -7.06
C ILE A 57 7.72 -9.01 -6.97
N THR A 58 6.76 -8.12 -7.26
CA THR A 58 6.93 -6.67 -7.15
C THR A 58 6.02 -6.12 -6.05
N LEU A 59 6.62 -5.42 -5.08
CA LEU A 59 5.92 -4.51 -4.17
C LEU A 59 5.70 -3.19 -4.88
N ILE A 60 4.48 -2.70 -4.89
CA ILE A 60 4.13 -1.41 -5.45
C ILE A 60 3.53 -0.56 -4.34
N VAL A 61 4.11 0.60 -4.10
CA VAL A 61 3.61 1.59 -3.13
C VAL A 61 3.21 2.84 -3.91
N GLU A 62 1.99 3.32 -3.69
CA GLU A 62 1.46 4.53 -4.32
C GLU A 62 0.87 5.44 -3.25
N LYS A 63 1.22 6.74 -3.25
CA LYS A 63 0.69 7.75 -2.30
C LYS A 63 0.21 8.96 -3.08
N LYS A 64 -0.96 9.48 -2.76
CA LYS A 64 -1.42 10.79 -3.25
C LYS A 64 -0.74 11.90 -2.46
N GLN A 65 -0.26 12.95 -3.12
CA GLN A 65 0.46 14.04 -2.46
C GLN A 65 -0.45 14.83 -1.51
N SER A 66 -1.66 15.18 -1.96
CA SER A 66 -2.56 16.10 -1.28
C SER A 66 -3.51 15.49 -0.24
N LEU A 67 -3.53 14.16 -0.08
CA LEU A 67 -4.45 13.46 0.82
C LEU A 67 -3.73 12.33 1.57
N TYR A 68 -4.28 11.93 2.71
CA TYR A 68 -3.92 10.69 3.42
C TYR A 68 -4.45 9.44 2.70
N LYS A 69 -4.17 9.36 1.39
CA LYS A 69 -4.60 8.30 0.49
C LYS A 69 -3.39 7.62 -0.12
N TYR A 70 -3.28 6.32 0.12
CA TYR A 70 -2.23 5.49 -0.43
C TYR A 70 -2.73 4.06 -0.65
N GLY A 71 -1.98 3.31 -1.44
CA GLY A 71 -2.22 1.90 -1.71
C GLY A 71 -0.93 1.12 -1.82
N ILE A 72 -0.96 -0.12 -1.35
CA ILE A 72 0.19 -1.03 -1.34
C ILE A 72 -0.25 -2.33 -2.02
N LYS A 73 0.58 -2.86 -2.91
CA LYS A 73 0.19 -3.99 -3.76
C LYS A 73 1.34 -4.98 -3.94
N LEU A 74 1.01 -6.26 -3.94
CA LEU A 74 1.87 -7.31 -4.45
C LEU A 74 1.41 -7.75 -5.83
N HIS A 75 2.36 -7.84 -6.75
CA HIS A 75 2.12 -8.30 -8.11
C HIS A 75 3.16 -9.32 -8.53
N CYS A 76 2.71 -10.42 -9.11
CA CYS A 76 3.55 -11.44 -9.72
C CYS A 76 3.04 -11.66 -11.15
N PRO A 77 3.58 -10.95 -12.16
CA PRO A 77 3.09 -11.01 -13.54
C PRO A 77 3.13 -12.40 -14.17
N ASN A 78 4.06 -13.26 -13.72
CA ASN A 78 4.18 -14.64 -14.18
C ASN A 78 3.04 -15.54 -13.66
N PHE A 79 2.35 -15.10 -12.61
CA PHE A 79 1.24 -15.84 -12.02
C PHE A 79 -0.12 -15.28 -12.45
N THR A 80 -0.33 -13.96 -12.32
CA THR A 80 -1.62 -13.31 -12.66
C THR A 80 -1.37 -11.92 -13.23
N GLU A 81 -2.21 -11.54 -14.21
CA GLU A 81 -2.15 -10.23 -14.89
C GLU A 81 -2.26 -9.06 -13.90
N LYS A 82 -3.09 -9.21 -12.86
CA LYS A 82 -3.39 -8.15 -11.88
C LYS A 82 -2.69 -8.39 -10.54
N PRO A 83 -2.46 -7.33 -9.74
CA PRO A 83 -1.99 -7.49 -8.36
C PRO A 83 -2.88 -8.44 -7.57
N TYR A 84 -2.26 -9.42 -6.91
CA TYR A 84 -2.96 -10.52 -6.23
C TYR A 84 -3.32 -10.19 -4.77
N PHE A 85 -2.63 -9.21 -4.20
CA PHE A 85 -2.85 -8.75 -2.84
C PHE A 85 -2.72 -7.23 -2.80
N ARG A 86 -3.72 -6.53 -2.27
CA ARG A 86 -3.70 -5.07 -2.20
C ARG A 86 -4.20 -4.58 -0.85
N PHE A 87 -3.73 -3.43 -0.44
CA PHE A 87 -4.27 -2.63 0.64
C PHE A 87 -4.59 -1.26 0.10
N ASP A 88 -5.78 -0.76 0.43
CA ASP A 88 -6.28 0.53 0.04
C ASP A 88 -6.63 1.32 1.30
N SER A 89 -5.95 2.44 1.55
CA SER A 89 -6.15 3.24 2.77
C SER A 89 -7.48 4.02 2.72
N ASP A 90 -7.85 4.47 1.53
CA ASP A 90 -9.05 5.27 1.27
C ASP A 90 -9.58 5.06 -0.16
N GLY A 91 -10.89 5.09 -0.34
CA GLY A 91 -11.55 4.76 -1.60
C GLY A 91 -12.98 4.24 -1.44
N PRO A 92 -13.56 3.72 -2.53
CA PRO A 92 -14.90 3.14 -2.49
C PRO A 92 -14.92 1.89 -1.60
N ALA A 93 -16.03 1.70 -0.88
CA ALA A 93 -16.29 0.44 -0.19
C ALA A 93 -16.46 -0.70 -1.21
N HIS A 94 -15.98 -1.88 -0.85
CA HIS A 94 -16.15 -3.09 -1.63
C HIS A 94 -17.35 -3.89 -1.13
N ARG A 95 -18.09 -4.51 -2.04
CA ARG A 95 -19.18 -5.42 -1.68
C ARG A 95 -18.78 -6.86 -1.97
N ASN A 96 -18.61 -7.66 -0.92
CA ASN A 96 -18.42 -9.10 -1.01
C ASN A 96 -19.75 -9.77 -1.29
N LYS A 97 -19.86 -10.50 -2.41
CA LYS A 97 -21.09 -11.20 -2.78
C LYS A 97 -21.18 -12.53 -2.05
N THR A 98 -21.70 -12.49 -0.83
CA THR A 98 -21.95 -13.67 0.01
C THR A 98 -23.44 -13.81 0.31
N GLU A 99 -23.82 -14.86 1.03
CA GLU A 99 -25.18 -15.07 1.53
C GLU A 99 -25.50 -14.28 2.81
N LEU A 100 -24.51 -13.56 3.36
CA LEU A 100 -24.66 -12.74 4.57
C LEU A 100 -25.59 -11.54 4.35
N PRO A 101 -26.11 -10.91 5.42
CA PRO A 101 -26.86 -9.66 5.32
C PRO A 101 -26.11 -8.56 4.57
N LEU A 102 -26.83 -7.69 3.85
CA LEU A 102 -26.23 -6.62 3.02
C LEU A 102 -25.26 -5.72 3.81
N SER A 103 -25.55 -5.45 5.08
CA SER A 103 -24.70 -4.67 5.97
C SER A 103 -23.33 -5.32 6.20
N GLU A 104 -23.26 -6.65 6.19
CA GLU A 104 -22.02 -7.42 6.40
C GLU A 104 -21.28 -7.69 5.08
N GLN A 105 -21.95 -7.49 3.95
CA GLN A 105 -21.33 -7.59 2.63
C GLN A 105 -20.45 -6.37 2.30
N ILE A 106 -20.66 -5.23 2.95
CA ILE A 106 -19.97 -3.97 2.64
C ILE A 106 -18.72 -3.83 3.51
N ILE A 107 -17.57 -3.70 2.86
CA ILE A 107 -16.26 -3.51 3.48
C ILE A 107 -15.74 -2.12 3.12
N THR A 108 -15.74 -1.22 4.09
CA THR A 108 -15.22 0.15 3.94
C THR A 108 -13.68 0.16 3.98
N THR A 109 -13.06 1.14 3.34
CA THR A 109 -11.63 1.43 3.56
C THR A 109 -11.38 1.90 5.00
N PRO A 110 -10.17 1.73 5.54
CA PRO A 110 -9.07 0.94 4.97
C PRO A 110 -9.40 -0.55 4.96
N HIS A 111 -8.99 -1.26 3.91
CA HIS A 111 -9.17 -2.70 3.78
C HIS A 111 -8.10 -3.36 2.90
N PHE A 112 -8.00 -4.68 3.02
CA PHE A 112 -7.25 -5.52 2.09
C PHE A 112 -8.17 -6.05 1.00
N ASN A 113 -7.62 -6.29 -0.19
CA ASN A 113 -8.26 -6.92 -1.32
C ASN A 113 -7.42 -8.13 -1.75
N THR A 114 -8.06 -9.28 -1.88
CA THR A 114 -7.40 -10.54 -2.27
C THR A 114 -8.41 -11.52 -2.88
N TYR A 115 -8.05 -12.79 -3.04
CA TYR A 115 -8.86 -13.81 -3.71
C TYR A 115 -9.16 -15.02 -2.80
N ASP A 116 -10.34 -15.59 -2.93
CA ASP A 116 -10.71 -16.87 -2.31
C ASP A 116 -10.33 -18.08 -3.19
N GLU A 117 -10.59 -19.30 -2.69
CA GLU A 117 -10.31 -20.57 -3.39
C GLU A 117 -11.01 -20.70 -4.74
N LYS A 118 -12.10 -19.95 -4.96
CA LYS A 118 -12.86 -19.95 -6.21
C LYS A 118 -12.30 -18.92 -7.21
N GLY A 119 -11.24 -18.20 -6.84
CA GLY A 119 -10.69 -17.09 -7.59
C GLY A 119 -11.57 -15.85 -7.56
N GLN A 120 -12.50 -15.74 -6.60
CA GLN A 120 -13.35 -14.57 -6.44
C GLN A 120 -12.63 -13.52 -5.60
N GLU A 121 -12.53 -12.31 -6.14
CA GLU A 121 -11.98 -11.17 -5.42
C GLU A 121 -12.91 -10.80 -4.25
N PHE A 122 -12.33 -10.57 -3.08
CA PHE A 122 -13.03 -10.11 -1.89
C PHE A 122 -12.18 -9.11 -1.11
N ALA A 123 -12.85 -8.25 -0.35
CA ALA A 123 -12.22 -7.31 0.55
C ALA A 123 -12.37 -7.75 2.01
N TYR A 124 -11.44 -7.40 2.89
CA TYR A 124 -11.61 -7.66 4.32
C TYR A 124 -10.84 -6.65 5.19
N LYS A 125 -11.29 -6.53 6.45
CA LYS A 125 -10.57 -5.83 7.51
C LYS A 125 -9.82 -6.85 8.37
N SER A 126 -8.51 -6.69 8.51
CA SER A 126 -7.71 -7.44 9.47
C SER A 126 -8.19 -7.18 10.91
N LYS A 127 -7.68 -7.91 11.90
CA LYS A 127 -8.02 -7.66 13.32
C LYS A 127 -7.71 -6.22 13.73
N THR A 128 -6.59 -5.67 13.28
CA THR A 128 -6.17 -4.29 13.54
C THR A 128 -7.15 -3.28 12.93
N LEU A 129 -7.60 -3.49 11.69
CA LEU A 129 -8.49 -2.56 11.00
C LEU A 129 -9.95 -2.58 11.50
N LYS A 130 -10.30 -3.49 12.41
CA LYS A 130 -11.61 -3.51 13.08
C LYS A 130 -11.69 -2.52 14.26
N SER A 131 -10.54 -2.06 14.75
CA SER A 131 -10.44 -0.98 15.73
C SER A 131 -10.47 0.37 15.02
N GLU A 132 -11.44 1.23 15.32
CA GLU A 132 -11.54 2.55 14.69
C GLU A 132 -10.29 3.40 14.92
N LYS A 133 -9.75 3.35 16.15
CA LYS A 133 -8.53 4.06 16.53
C LYS A 133 -7.33 3.61 15.70
N ASP A 134 -7.12 2.31 15.56
CA ASP A 134 -5.95 1.78 14.86
C ASP A 134 -6.10 1.93 13.34
N ALA A 135 -7.32 1.78 12.83
CA ALA A 135 -7.63 2.07 11.43
C ALA A 135 -7.35 3.53 11.08
N GLN A 136 -7.74 4.47 11.94
CA GLN A 136 -7.48 5.90 11.72
C GLN A 136 -5.97 6.19 11.74
N ALA A 137 -5.22 5.64 12.71
CA ALA A 137 -3.78 5.80 12.77
C ALA A 137 -3.08 5.27 11.50
N ILE A 138 -3.56 4.16 10.94
CA ILE A 138 -3.08 3.60 9.68
C ILE A 138 -3.40 4.54 8.50
N ILE A 139 -4.58 5.13 8.43
CA ILE A 139 -4.93 6.08 7.36
C ILE A 139 -4.00 7.29 7.39
N ASP A 140 -3.79 7.87 8.57
CA ASP A 140 -3.07 9.12 8.74
C ASP A 140 -1.55 8.97 8.56
N ASN A 141 -1.02 7.76 8.66
CA ASN A 141 0.41 7.49 8.59
C ASN A 141 0.76 6.33 7.65
N LEU A 142 1.42 6.66 6.53
CA LEU A 142 1.88 5.68 5.55
C LEU A 142 2.84 4.63 6.15
N ASP A 143 3.70 5.01 7.09
CA ASP A 143 4.64 4.09 7.73
C ASP A 143 3.89 3.02 8.53
N PHE A 144 2.80 3.39 9.19
CA PHE A 144 1.92 2.43 9.87
C PHE A 144 1.18 1.55 8.87
N GLY A 145 0.71 2.11 7.76
CA GLY A 145 0.10 1.37 6.66
C GLY A 145 1.00 0.30 6.07
N ILE A 146 2.24 0.66 5.72
CA ILE A 146 3.18 -0.29 5.13
C ILE A 146 3.64 -1.33 6.12
N SER A 147 3.85 -0.94 7.38
CA SER A 147 4.16 -1.85 8.47
C SER A 147 3.04 -2.89 8.65
N HIS A 148 1.79 -2.43 8.61
CA HIS A 148 0.64 -3.31 8.71
C HIS A 148 0.54 -4.27 7.51
N PHE A 149 0.78 -3.77 6.29
CA PHE A 149 0.82 -4.60 5.09
C PHE A 149 1.90 -5.70 5.17
N PHE A 150 3.10 -5.35 5.66
CA PHE A 150 4.21 -6.29 5.79
C PHE A 150 3.91 -7.38 6.81
N GLN A 151 3.24 -7.03 7.91
CA GLN A 151 2.76 -8.02 8.88
C GLN A 151 1.71 -8.96 8.28
N GLU A 152 0.75 -8.42 7.53
CA GLU A 152 -0.33 -9.22 6.93
C GLU A 152 0.18 -10.17 5.83
N THR A 153 1.28 -9.83 5.16
CA THR A 153 1.85 -10.58 4.01
C THR A 153 3.20 -11.24 4.29
N ASN A 154 3.64 -11.23 5.55
CA ASN A 154 4.90 -11.82 6.02
C ASN A 154 6.14 -11.32 5.26
N ILE A 155 6.21 -10.01 4.98
CA ILE A 155 7.39 -9.39 4.38
C ILE A 155 8.33 -8.94 5.50
N LYS A 156 9.60 -9.32 5.39
CA LYS A 156 10.71 -8.92 6.25
C LYS A 156 11.64 -7.96 5.52
N THR A 157 12.35 -7.14 6.28
CA THR A 157 13.38 -6.23 5.74
C THR A 157 14.74 -6.79 6.10
N LYS A 158 15.59 -7.08 5.11
CA LYS A 158 16.95 -7.66 5.33
C LYS A 158 16.96 -8.87 6.27
N GLY A 159 15.97 -9.76 6.16
CA GLY A 159 15.83 -10.96 7.00
C GLY A 159 15.42 -10.70 8.46
N LYS A 160 15.05 -9.46 8.81
CA LYS A 160 14.58 -9.08 10.14
C LYS A 160 13.15 -8.55 10.10
N THR A 161 12.45 -8.71 11.21
CA THR A 161 11.15 -8.07 11.46
C THR A 161 11.38 -6.59 11.78
N GLU A 162 11.81 -5.83 10.78
CA GLU A 162 12.02 -4.39 10.85
C GLU A 162 11.07 -3.69 9.88
N TYR A 163 10.55 -2.54 10.32
CA TYR A 163 9.67 -1.71 9.50
C TYR A 163 10.45 -1.13 8.31
N PRO A 164 9.90 -1.16 7.09
CA PRO A 164 10.54 -0.52 5.95
C PRO A 164 10.56 0.99 6.15
N GLU A 165 11.63 1.65 5.70
CA GLU A 165 11.74 3.11 5.71
C GLU A 165 11.17 3.64 4.39
N ILE A 166 10.14 4.48 4.46
CA ILE A 166 9.62 5.21 3.30
C ILE A 166 10.27 6.59 3.23
N LYS A 167 10.78 6.94 2.06
CA LYS A 167 11.21 8.32 1.77
C LYS A 167 10.36 8.91 0.67
N VAL A 168 9.91 10.13 0.89
CA VAL A 168 9.28 10.95 -0.14
C VAL A 168 10.36 11.86 -0.67
N ASN A 169 10.66 11.78 -1.98
CA ASN A 169 11.62 12.69 -2.59
C ASN A 169 10.93 14.03 -2.87
N GLU A 170 10.65 14.78 -1.80
CA GLU A 170 10.17 16.16 -1.91
C GLU A 170 11.39 17.06 -2.16
N PRO A 171 11.33 18.02 -3.10
CA PRO A 171 12.36 19.04 -3.17
C PRO A 171 12.41 19.76 -1.81
N GLU A 172 13.58 19.82 -1.19
CA GLU A 172 13.80 20.63 0.02
C GLU A 172 13.33 22.06 -0.26
N LEU A 173 12.21 22.45 0.36
CA LEU A 173 11.85 23.85 0.51
C LEU A 173 12.86 24.43 1.48
N PHE A 174 13.99 24.91 0.95
CA PHE A 174 14.84 25.80 1.72
C PHE A 174 13.98 27.02 2.07
N GLU A 175 13.62 27.16 3.34
CA GLU A 175 13.31 28.48 3.89
C GLU A 175 14.58 29.30 3.70
N ILE A 176 14.60 30.11 2.63
CA ILE A 176 15.60 31.16 2.51
C ILE A 176 15.20 32.18 3.56
N GLU A 177 15.67 32.00 4.79
CA GLU A 177 15.67 33.10 5.76
C GLU A 177 16.47 34.23 5.10
N PRO A 178 15.83 35.35 4.74
CA PRO A 178 16.58 36.47 4.21
C PRO A 178 17.54 36.92 5.31
N LYS A 179 18.85 36.93 5.02
CA LYS A 179 19.90 37.37 5.96
C LYS A 179 19.68 38.79 6.51
N THR A 180 18.82 39.54 5.85
CA THR A 180 18.41 40.90 6.18
C THR A 180 16.92 41.02 5.91
N ASP A 181 16.15 41.49 6.89
CA ASP A 181 14.74 41.86 6.69
C ASP A 181 14.64 42.83 5.49
N PRO A 182 13.91 42.48 4.41
CA PRO A 182 13.80 43.31 3.22
C PRO A 182 13.06 44.64 3.47
N LEU A 183 12.41 44.78 4.63
CA LEU A 183 11.73 46.00 5.07
C LEU A 183 12.57 46.82 6.07
N ASN A 184 13.77 46.36 6.41
CA ASN A 184 14.64 47.08 7.34
C ASN A 184 15.09 48.41 6.71
N GLY A 185 14.63 49.53 7.27
CA GLY A 185 14.90 50.88 6.76
C GLY A 185 13.85 51.44 5.79
N ILE A 186 12.68 50.81 5.66
CA ILE A 186 11.52 51.42 4.99
C ILE A 186 10.67 52.16 6.02
N ASP A 187 10.65 53.48 5.93
CA ASP A 187 9.68 54.31 6.66
C ASP A 187 8.34 54.25 5.93
N PHE A 188 7.36 53.61 6.57
CA PHE A 188 5.98 53.66 6.10
C PHE A 188 5.40 55.03 6.48
N LEU A 189 5.05 55.82 5.46
CA LEU A 189 4.34 57.08 5.65
C LEU A 189 2.91 56.77 6.09
N ASP A 190 2.52 57.29 7.25
CA ASP A 190 1.13 57.31 7.74
C ASP A 190 0.19 58.12 6.81
#